data_AF-A0A6P1ID75-F1
#
_entry.id   AF-A0A6P1ID75-F1
#
_cell.length_a   1.000
_cell.length_b   1.000
_cell.length_c   1.000
_cell.angle_alpha   90.00
_cell.angle_beta   90.00
_cell.angle_gamma   90.00
#
_symmetry.space_group_name_H-M   'P 1'
#
loop_
_entity.id
_entity.type
_entity.pdbx_description
1 polymer ?
#
loop_
_entity_poly.entity_id
_entity_poly.type
_entity_poly.pdbx_seq_one_letter_code
_entity_poly.pdbx_strand_id
1 'polypeptide(L)' 'MFTAIVYVLTSGCAWRHLPPSFGVTVPTAHRRFTTWVAAGVFERLHGEVLDRLGGAGELDWSAAILDAASVRAKRGAR' A
#
# COMPACT_ATOMS: atom_id res chain seq x y z
N MET A 1 -1.01 4.77 10.78
CA MET A 1 0.08 4.14 10.00
C MET A 1 -0.43 3.38 8.78
N PHE A 2 -1.17 2.27 8.95
CA PHE A 2 -1.72 1.50 7.81
C PHE A 2 -2.56 2.37 6.86
N THR A 3 -3.52 3.14 7.40
CA THR A 3 -4.38 4.03 6.61
C THR A 3 -3.60 5.08 5.82
N ALA A 4 -2.48 5.57 6.36
CA ALA A 4 -1.62 6.54 5.67
C ALA A 4 -0.93 5.93 4.45
N ILE A 5 -0.46 4.69 4.57
CA ILE A 5 0.16 3.94 3.47
C ILE A 5 -0.89 3.62 2.42
N VAL A 6 -2.05 3.09 2.83
CA VAL A 6 -3.17 2.78 1.92
C VAL A 6 -3.62 4.03 1.17
N TYR A 7 -3.79 5.16 1.86
CA TYR A 7 -4.16 6.42 1.23
C TYR A 7 -3.17 6.83 0.12
N VAL A 8 -1.87 6.77 0.38
CA VAL A 8 -0.84 7.12 -0.62
C VAL A 8 -0.87 6.16 -1.82
N LEU A 9 -1.17 4.89 -1.58
CA LEU A 9 -1.27 3.88 -2.64
C LEU A 9 -2.53 4.09 -3.49
N THR A 10 -3.70 4.30 -2.88
CA THR A 10 -4.97 4.40 -3.60
C THR A 10 -5.18 5.76 -4.25
N SER A 11 -4.74 6.85 -3.61
CA SER A 11 -4.81 8.21 -4.20
C SER A 11 -3.71 8.47 -5.23
N GLY A 12 -2.67 7.64 -5.28
CA GLY A 12 -1.50 7.84 -6.13
C GLY A 12 -0.64 9.06 -5.75
N CYS A 13 -0.96 9.79 -4.68
CA CYS A 13 -0.25 11.02 -4.34
C CYS A 13 1.22 10.78 -3.97
N ALA A 14 2.04 11.83 -4.04
CA ALA A 14 3.43 11.75 -3.58
C ALA A 14 3.47 11.63 -2.04
N TRP A 15 4.48 10.94 -1.49
CA TRP A 15 4.65 10.80 -0.04
C TRP A 15 4.68 12.14 0.71
N ARG A 16 5.26 13.18 0.10
CA ARG A 16 5.30 14.55 0.65
C ARG A 16 3.92 15.23 0.75
N HIS A 17 2.90 14.71 0.06
CA HIS A 17 1.53 15.22 0.12
C HIS A 17 0.66 14.44 1.11
N LEU A 18 1.24 13.53 1.91
CA LEU A 18 0.52 12.83 2.96
C LEU A 18 -0.04 13.86 3.97
N PRO A 19 -1.37 13.90 4.20
CA PRO A 19 -1.96 14.82 5.15
C PRO A 19 -1.43 14.64 6.58
N PRO A 20 -1.13 15.73 7.31
CA PRO A 20 -0.70 15.65 8.71
C PRO A 20 -1.75 15.01 9.64
N SER A 21 -3.03 15.03 9.26
CA SER A 21 -4.15 14.44 10.01
C SER A 21 -4.00 12.94 10.25
N PHE A 22 -3.15 12.24 9.50
CA PHE A 22 -2.85 10.83 9.72
C PHE A 22 -1.97 10.56 10.95
N GLY A 23 -1.43 11.60 11.61
CA GLY A 23 -0.65 11.46 12.85
C GLY A 23 0.66 10.69 12.68
N VAL A 24 1.16 10.55 11.45
CA VAL A 24 2.43 9.88 11.14
C VAL A 24 3.27 10.75 10.23
N THR A 25 4.57 10.77 10.48
CA THR A 25 5.50 11.50 9.61
C THR A 25 5.77 10.71 8.33
N VAL A 26 6.01 11.44 7.23
CA VAL A 26 6.33 10.87 5.92
C VAL A 26 7.48 9.85 5.98
N PRO A 27 8.62 10.12 6.64
CA PRO A 27 9.71 9.14 6.72
C PRO A 27 9.32 7.85 7.46
N THR A 28 8.48 7.95 8.49
CA THR A 28 8.02 6.78 9.25
C THR A 28 7.07 5.93 8.42
N ALA A 29 6.14 6.55 7.70
CA ALA A 29 5.22 5.86 6.79
C ALA A 29 5.97 5.19 5.63
N HIS A 30 6.92 5.90 5.01
CA HIS A 30 7.74 5.38 3.92
C HIS A 30 8.59 4.19 4.36
N ARG A 31 9.31 4.29 5.48
CA ARG A 31 10.11 3.19 6.03
C ARG A 31 9.24 1.95 6.28
N ARG A 32 8.05 2.14 6.86
CA ARG A 32 7.12 1.04 7.12
C ARG A 32 6.61 0.40 5.84
N PHE A 33 6.30 1.20 4.82
CA PHE A 33 5.95 0.72 3.49
C PHE A 33 7.06 -0.14 2.90
N THR A 34 8.32 0.32 2.91
CA THR A 34 9.46 -0.47 2.40
C THR A 34 9.62 -1.79 3.15
N THR A 35 9.47 -1.80 4.48
CA THR A 35 9.48 -3.05 5.27
C THR A 35 8.38 -4.01 4.84
N TRP A 36 7.18 -3.52 4.53
CA TRP A 36 6.06 -4.35 4.08
C TRP A 36 6.24 -4.91 2.68
N VAL A 37 6.80 -4.11 1.77
CA VAL A 37 7.18 -4.57 0.43
C VAL A 37 8.20 -5.70 0.56
N ALA A 38 9.27 -5.50 1.34
CA ALA A 38 10.31 -6.51 1.54
C ALA A 38 9.79 -7.80 2.20
N ALA A 39 8.76 -7.69 3.06
CA ALA A 39 8.15 -8.82 3.75
C ALA A 39 7.00 -9.47 2.97
N GLY A 40 6.72 -9.06 1.73
CA GLY A 40 5.65 -9.64 0.91
C GLY A 40 4.24 -9.44 1.49
N VAL A 41 4.04 -8.43 2.34
CA VAL A 41 2.77 -8.23 3.07
C VAL A 41 1.59 -8.05 2.13
N PHE A 42 1.79 -7.33 1.03
CA PHE A 42 0.73 -7.06 0.06
C PHE A 42 0.33 -8.31 -0.73
N GLU A 43 1.29 -9.17 -1.07
CA GLU A 43 1.03 -10.44 -1.76
C GLU A 43 0.25 -11.40 -0.86
N ARG A 44 0.64 -11.49 0.42
CA ARG A 44 -0.07 -12.29 1.42
C ARG A 44 -1.48 -11.77 1.67
N LEU A 45 -1.66 -10.46 1.75
CA LEU A 45 -2.97 -9.85 1.91
C LEU A 45 -3.87 -10.16 0.70
N HIS A 46 -3.31 -10.10 -0.51
CA HIS A 46 -4.05 -10.45 -1.73
C HIS A 46 -4.48 -11.92 -1.73
N GLY A 47 -3.60 -12.84 -1.32
CA GLY A 47 -3.93 -14.26 -1.18
C GLY A 47 -5.05 -14.53 -0.16
N GLU A 48 -5.00 -13.90 1.01
CA GLU A 48 -6.04 -14.05 2.03
C GLU A 48 -7.39 -13.43 1.60
N VAL A 49 -7.38 -12.32 0.87
CA VAL A 49 -8.61 -11.72 0.31
C VAL A 49 -9.18 -12.60 -0.80
N LEU A 50 -8.33 -13.15 -1.67
CA LEU A 50 -8.70 -14.15 -2.70
C LEU A 50 -9.40 -15.36 -2.08
N ASP A 51 -8.80 -15.93 -1.03
CA ASP A 51 -9.31 -17.13 -0.37
C ASP A 51 -10.63 -16.88 0.38
N ARG A 52 -10.88 -15.64 0.81
CA ARG A 52 -12.03 -15.28 1.65
C ARG A 52 -13.19 -14.64 0.89
N LEU A 53 -12.93 -14.00 -0.26
CA LEU A 53 -13.88 -13.12 -0.96
C LEU A 53 -13.87 -13.34 -2.48
N GLY A 54 -14.02 -14.59 -2.94
CA GLY A 54 -14.10 -14.98 -4.36
C GLY A 54 -15.16 -14.30 -5.25
N GLY A 55 -15.77 -13.19 -4.83
CA GLY A 55 -16.70 -12.36 -5.61
C GLY A 55 -16.18 -10.94 -5.82
N ALA A 56 -15.45 -10.74 -6.92
CA ALA A 56 -15.21 -9.54 -7.74
C ALA A 56 -14.93 -8.13 -7.11
N GLY A 57 -15.45 -7.75 -5.94
CA GLY A 57 -15.36 -6.38 -5.41
C GLY A 57 -14.12 -6.10 -4.55
N GLU A 58 -13.81 -6.97 -3.59
CA GLU A 58 -12.60 -6.81 -2.75
C GLU A 58 -11.33 -7.27 -3.46
N LEU A 59 -11.48 -8.18 -4.44
CA LEU A 59 -10.40 -8.62 -5.30
C LEU A 59 -9.82 -7.46 -6.13
N ASP A 60 -10.68 -6.67 -6.77
CA ASP A 60 -10.29 -5.51 -7.57
C ASP A 60 -9.58 -4.46 -6.71
N TRP A 61 -10.08 -4.23 -5.49
CA TRP A 61 -9.46 -3.30 -4.55
C TRP A 61 -8.07 -3.77 -4.08
N SER A 62 -7.91 -5.05 -3.77
CA SER A 62 -6.61 -5.62 -3.36
C SER A 62 -5.60 -5.64 -4.50
N ALA A 63 -6.04 -5.96 -5.73
CA ALA A 63 -5.22 -5.91 -6.94
C ALA A 63 -4.75 -4.48 -7.24
N ALA A 64 -5.64 -3.49 -7.14
CA ALA A 64 -5.29 -2.08 -7.31
C ALA A 64 -4.25 -1.59 -6.29
N ILE A 65 -4.35 -2.00 -5.02
CA ILE A 65 -3.30 -1.71 -4.02
C ILE A 65 -1.99 -2.37 -4.41
N LEU A 66 -2.01 -3.64 -4.81
CA LEU A 66 -0.82 -4.41 -5.15
C LEU A 66 -0.09 -3.79 -6.34
N ASP A 67 -0.82 -3.40 -7.39
CA ASP A 67 -0.28 -2.71 -8.56
C ASP A 67 0.31 -1.35 -8.18
N ALA A 68 -0.41 -0.56 -7.38
CA ALA A 68 0.09 0.72 -6.91
C ALA A 68 1.36 0.57 -6.06
N ALA A 69 1.41 -0.46 -5.20
CA ALA A 69 2.58 -0.78 -4.38
C ALA A 69 3.76 -1.21 -5.26
N SER A 70 3.55 -2.05 -6.28
CA SER A 70 4.57 -2.51 -7.23
C SER A 70 5.16 -1.35 -8.04
N VAL A 71 4.31 -0.48 -8.61
CA VAL A 71 4.74 0.72 -9.33
C VAL A 71 5.58 1.63 -8.44
N ARG A 72 5.17 1.80 -7.17
CA ARG A 72 5.83 2.70 -6.23
C ARG A 72 7.12 2.11 -5.66
N ALA A 73 7.17 0.81 -5.40
CA ALA A 73 8.38 0.11 -5.00
C ALA A 73 9.47 0.24 -6.07
N LYS A 74 9.11 0.08 -7.35
CA LYS A 74 10.03 0.30 -8.48
C LYS A 74 10.54 1.75 -8.56
N ARG A 75 9.71 2.75 -8.22
CA ARG A 75 10.07 4.18 -8.26
C ARG A 75 10.89 4.65 -7.04
N GLY A 76 10.92 3.91 -5.94
CA GLY A 76 11.68 4.25 -4.73
C GLY A 76 13.10 3.67 -4.65
N ALA A 77 13.49 2.83 -5.62
CA ALA A 77 14.78 2.11 -5.64
C ALA A 77 15.91 2.87 -6.37
N ARG A 78 15.93 4.21 -6.34
CA ARG A 78 16.92 5.02 -7.04
C ARG A 78 17.65 5.98 -6.12
#